data_AF-B7X4Q3-F1
#
_entry.id   AF-B7X4Q3-F1
#
_cell.length_a   1.000
_cell.length_b   1.000
_cell.length_c   1.000
_cell.angle_alpha   90.00
_cell.angle_beta   90.00
_cell.angle_gamma   90.00
#
_symmetry.space_group_name_H-M   'P 1'
#
loop_
_entity.id
_entity.type
_entity.pdbx_description
1 polymer ?
#
loop_
_entity_poly.entity_id
_entity_poly.type
_entity_poly.pdbx_seq_one_letter_code
_entity_poly.pdbx_strand_id
1 'polypeptide(L)'
;MTKAQAGILASLPEQGRYVFFTLAGAGADLQNSLKKLQTSVDGQQVVAGLGLQVLQELDKKLPLMREFPHLKGPQFEAPSTPYALCLWLRGDQRGELIALTAKLTNLLAPVFKLDHIVDAFVHQRSDNGHGRDLTGYEDGTENPEDDEAVVAGIAAELGAGLDGCSYWALQQWEHDYSAFGCMSTTEQDHAVGRRRSDNEELDDAPESAHVKRTAQESFEPEAFVVRRSMPWWSVSPQGSDRSGLMFSAFGCSFDAFEAQMRRMLGMDDGISDGLFRFSTPLTGCYFWCPPVCGGKLDLTVLGLQA
;
A
#
# COMPACT_ATOMS: atom_id res chain seq x y z
N MET A 1 -21.90 10.39 3.29
CA MET A 1 -20.75 10.12 2.40
C MET A 1 -19.50 10.24 3.22
N THR A 2 -18.62 9.25 3.14
CA THR A 2 -17.31 9.31 3.80
C THR A 2 -16.49 10.47 3.21
N LYS A 3 -15.70 11.15 4.04
CA LYS A 3 -14.75 12.19 3.60
C LYS A 3 -13.47 11.57 3.04
N ALA A 4 -13.43 10.25 2.82
CA ALA A 4 -12.24 9.58 2.32
C ALA A 4 -12.10 9.76 0.81
N GLN A 5 -10.87 9.61 0.31
CA GLN A 5 -10.65 9.34 -1.11
C GLN A 5 -11.33 8.00 -1.44
N ALA A 6 -12.41 8.04 -2.21
CA ALA A 6 -13.30 6.90 -2.43
C ALA A 6 -12.60 5.67 -3.05
N GLY A 7 -11.50 5.87 -3.77
CA GLY A 7 -10.66 4.80 -4.30
C GLY A 7 -9.98 3.91 -3.25
N ILE A 8 -9.88 4.38 -2.00
CA ILE A 8 -9.39 3.58 -0.86
C ILE A 8 -10.35 2.43 -0.57
N LEU A 9 -11.66 2.72 -0.52
CA LEU A 9 -12.69 1.75 -0.16
C LEU A 9 -13.26 1.03 -1.37
N ALA A 10 -13.16 1.59 -2.57
CA ALA A 10 -13.63 0.95 -3.79
C ALA A 10 -12.87 -0.35 -4.10
N SER A 11 -13.52 -1.27 -4.83
CA SER A 11 -12.94 -2.52 -5.32
C SER A 11 -11.67 -2.27 -6.14
N LEU A 12 -10.78 -3.27 -6.22
CA LEU A 12 -9.56 -3.15 -7.01
C LEU A 12 -9.85 -2.87 -8.49
N PRO A 13 -9.15 -1.89 -9.11
CA PRO A 13 -9.25 -1.69 -10.55
C PRO A 13 -8.58 -2.86 -11.30
N GLU A 14 -8.95 -3.11 -12.55
CA GLU A 14 -8.27 -4.13 -13.37
C GLU A 14 -6.78 -3.78 -13.59
N GLN A 15 -6.46 -2.49 -13.67
CA GLN A 15 -5.13 -1.94 -13.84
C GLN A 15 -4.86 -0.89 -12.75
N GLY A 16 -3.71 -1.02 -12.10
CA GLY A 16 -3.18 -0.07 -11.13
C GLY A 16 -1.85 0.49 -11.60
N ARG A 17 -1.56 1.74 -11.27
CA ARG A 17 -0.22 2.31 -11.45
C ARG A 17 0.15 3.14 -10.24
N TYR A 18 1.21 2.74 -9.54
CA TYR A 18 1.76 3.48 -8.41
C TYR A 18 2.91 4.36 -8.93
N VAL A 19 2.78 5.67 -8.73
CA VAL A 19 3.70 6.66 -9.27
C VAL A 19 4.31 7.42 -8.11
N PHE A 20 5.61 7.23 -7.90
CA PHE A 20 6.35 7.74 -6.75
C PHE A 20 7.18 8.96 -7.15
N PHE A 21 7.13 9.99 -6.30
CA PHE A 21 7.84 11.23 -6.52
C PHE A 21 8.75 11.58 -5.34
N THR A 22 9.92 12.12 -5.67
CA THR A 22 10.80 12.81 -4.73
C THR A 22 10.51 14.30 -4.75
N LEU A 23 10.92 15.00 -3.69
CA LEU A 23 10.76 16.45 -3.57
C LEU A 23 12.04 17.15 -4.07
N ALA A 24 11.89 18.07 -5.01
CA ALA A 24 12.98 18.88 -5.57
C ALA A 24 12.75 20.40 -5.43
N GLY A 25 11.52 20.83 -5.09
CA GLY A 25 11.15 22.22 -4.84
C GLY A 25 10.71 22.46 -3.40
N ALA A 26 10.75 23.71 -2.98
CA ALA A 26 10.61 24.13 -1.58
C ALA A 26 9.64 25.32 -1.42
N GLY A 27 9.14 25.55 -0.21
CA GLY A 27 8.36 26.73 0.16
C GLY A 27 7.14 27.03 -0.75
N ALA A 28 7.10 28.22 -1.35
CA ALA A 28 5.95 28.71 -2.12
C ALA A 28 5.65 27.85 -3.38
N ASP A 29 6.69 27.28 -4.00
CA ASP A 29 6.52 26.41 -5.16
C ASP A 29 5.83 25.10 -4.76
N LEU A 30 6.16 24.57 -3.58
CA LEU A 30 5.49 23.40 -3.03
C LEU A 30 4.00 23.68 -2.77
N GLN A 31 3.67 24.80 -2.12
CA GLN A 31 2.26 25.17 -1.91
C GLN A 31 1.48 25.31 -3.21
N ASN A 32 2.08 25.90 -4.25
CA ASN A 32 1.46 26.02 -5.56
C ASN A 32 1.28 24.65 -6.24
N SER A 33 2.25 23.76 -6.12
CA SER A 33 2.15 22.39 -6.65
C SER A 33 1.07 21.57 -5.93
N LEU A 34 0.96 21.71 -4.60
CA LEU A 34 -0.11 21.09 -3.82
C LEU A 34 -1.50 21.61 -4.20
N LYS A 35 -1.67 22.90 -4.52
CA LYS A 35 -2.95 23.43 -5.06
C LYS A 35 -3.31 22.81 -6.41
N LYS A 36 -2.32 22.59 -7.28
CA LYS A 36 -2.54 21.88 -8.55
C LYS A 36 -2.97 20.43 -8.30
N LEU A 37 -2.31 19.75 -7.35
CA LEU A 37 -2.67 18.39 -6.93
C LEU A 37 -4.12 18.34 -6.40
N GLN A 38 -4.46 19.26 -5.50
CA GLN A 38 -5.79 19.40 -4.89
C GLN A 38 -6.93 19.42 -5.89
N THR A 39 -6.71 20.07 -7.03
CA THR A 39 -7.72 20.25 -8.09
C THR A 39 -7.68 19.17 -9.17
N SER A 40 -6.64 18.34 -9.20
CA SER A 40 -6.43 17.33 -10.24
C SER A 40 -6.65 15.90 -9.77
N VAL A 41 -6.74 15.68 -8.45
CA VAL A 41 -6.97 14.39 -7.81
C VAL A 41 -8.42 14.33 -7.34
N ASP A 42 -9.18 13.41 -7.92
CA ASP A 42 -10.61 13.19 -7.60
C ASP A 42 -10.83 12.26 -6.40
N GLY A 43 -9.78 11.60 -5.92
CA GLY A 43 -9.84 10.60 -4.85
C GLY A 43 -10.44 9.27 -5.28
N GLN A 44 -10.86 9.10 -6.55
CA GLN A 44 -11.46 7.89 -7.11
C GLN A 44 -10.55 7.27 -8.17
N GLN A 45 -10.30 7.94 -9.29
CA GLN A 45 -9.35 7.48 -10.31
C GLN A 45 -7.91 7.64 -9.82
N VAL A 46 -7.66 8.67 -9.01
CA VAL A 46 -6.33 8.92 -8.43
C VAL A 46 -6.48 8.99 -6.92
N VAL A 47 -5.79 8.10 -6.20
CA VAL A 47 -5.58 8.20 -4.76
C VAL A 47 -4.21 8.81 -4.52
N ALA A 48 -4.14 9.90 -3.76
CA ALA A 48 -2.91 10.59 -3.41
C ALA A 48 -2.53 10.36 -1.96
N GLY A 49 -1.24 10.06 -1.73
CA GLY A 49 -0.63 10.00 -0.41
C GLY A 49 0.59 10.91 -0.33
N LEU A 50 0.65 11.75 0.70
CA LEU A 50 1.76 12.67 0.98
C LEU A 50 2.71 12.08 2.03
N GLY A 51 3.99 12.03 1.70
CA GLY A 51 5.04 11.53 2.59
C GLY A 51 5.50 12.58 3.60
N LEU A 52 6.26 12.14 4.61
CA LEU A 52 6.72 13.00 5.71
C LEU A 52 7.55 14.20 5.22
N GLN A 53 8.27 14.05 4.10
CA GLN A 53 9.10 15.12 3.53
C GLN A 53 8.29 16.35 3.13
N VAL A 54 7.04 16.18 2.68
CA VAL A 54 6.14 17.31 2.35
C VAL A 54 5.78 18.09 3.61
N LEU A 55 5.52 17.37 4.72
CA LEU A 55 5.20 17.98 6.00
C LEU A 55 6.41 18.73 6.56
N GLN A 56 7.59 18.11 6.51
CA GLN A 56 8.85 18.70 6.97
C GLN A 56 9.17 19.99 6.20
N GLU A 57 9.03 19.98 4.87
CA GLU A 57 9.27 21.16 4.04
C GLU A 57 8.29 22.32 4.34
N LEU A 58 7.05 22.02 4.72
CA LEU A 58 6.06 23.02 5.09
C LEU A 58 6.09 23.43 6.58
N ASP A 59 7.02 22.88 7.37
CA ASP A 59 7.06 22.99 8.83
C ASP A 59 5.69 22.65 9.47
N LYS A 60 5.09 21.55 9.01
CA LYS A 60 3.82 21.01 9.50
C LYS A 60 4.02 19.71 10.24
N LYS A 61 3.14 19.46 11.21
CA LYS A 61 3.06 18.19 11.94
C LYS A 61 1.64 17.69 11.86
N LEU A 62 1.48 16.45 11.41
CA LEU A 62 0.21 15.74 11.44
C LEU A 62 0.29 14.64 12.51
N PRO A 63 -0.82 14.32 13.20
CA PRO A 63 -0.87 13.19 14.11
C PRO A 63 -0.40 11.91 13.42
N LEU A 64 0.30 11.04 14.16
CA LEU A 64 0.69 9.67 13.76
C LEU A 64 1.61 9.55 12.53
N MET A 65 1.89 10.67 11.83
CA MET A 65 2.74 10.68 10.66
C MET A 65 4.21 10.45 11.03
N ARG A 66 4.84 9.49 10.37
CA ARG A 66 6.25 9.11 10.54
C ARG A 66 6.75 8.48 9.24
N GLU A 67 8.07 8.37 9.11
CA GLU A 67 8.67 7.57 8.05
C GLU A 67 8.54 6.08 8.36
N PHE A 68 8.48 5.27 7.30
CA PHE A 68 8.62 3.82 7.45
C PHE A 68 10.00 3.53 8.06
N PRO A 69 10.08 2.87 9.23
CA PRO A 69 11.37 2.55 9.83
C PRO A 69 12.05 1.40 9.07
N HIS A 70 13.38 1.41 8.95
CA HIS A 70 14.09 0.17 8.58
C HIS A 70 13.88 -0.85 9.70
N LEU A 71 13.12 -1.91 9.42
CA LEU A 71 12.80 -2.94 10.39
C LEU A 71 13.72 -4.14 10.19
N LYS A 72 14.35 -4.61 11.26
CA LYS A 72 15.28 -5.73 11.22
C LYS A 72 14.88 -6.80 12.23
N GLY A 73 14.48 -7.95 11.71
CA GLY A 73 14.27 -9.16 12.49
C GLY A 73 15.55 -10.01 12.62
N PRO A 74 15.45 -11.22 13.20
CA PRO A 74 16.60 -12.11 13.38
C PRO A 74 17.18 -12.61 12.05
N GLN A 75 16.34 -12.81 11.02
CA GLN A 75 16.73 -13.40 9.73
C GLN A 75 16.50 -12.48 8.53
N PHE A 76 15.45 -11.67 8.58
CA PHE A 76 15.01 -10.82 7.47
C PHE A 76 14.90 -9.36 7.90
N GLU A 77 14.82 -8.47 6.93
CA GLU A 77 14.59 -7.06 7.14
C GLU A 77 13.62 -6.49 6.11
N ALA A 78 12.97 -5.38 6.47
CA ALA A 78 12.18 -4.58 5.56
C ALA A 78 12.85 -3.20 5.41
N PRO A 79 13.31 -2.83 4.20
CA PRO A 79 14.03 -1.60 3.97
C PRO A 79 13.09 -0.38 4.04
N SER A 80 13.65 0.78 4.39
CA SER A 80 12.97 2.08 4.31
C SER A 80 13.35 2.83 3.04
N THR A 81 12.35 3.25 2.26
CA THR A 81 12.50 3.95 0.96
C THR A 81 11.49 5.09 0.88
N PRO A 82 11.71 6.18 1.64
CA PRO A 82 10.70 7.21 1.79
C PRO A 82 10.54 8.05 0.51
N TYR A 83 9.29 8.38 0.17
CA TYR A 83 8.92 9.21 -0.98
C TYR A 83 8.05 10.37 -0.55
N ALA A 84 8.14 11.50 -1.25
CA ALA A 84 7.40 12.71 -0.89
C ALA A 84 5.91 12.64 -1.31
N LEU A 85 5.62 11.94 -2.39
CA LEU A 85 4.26 11.76 -2.91
C LEU A 85 4.16 10.40 -3.60
N CYS A 86 3.05 9.71 -3.37
CA CYS A 86 2.62 8.59 -4.21
C CYS A 86 1.23 8.87 -4.78
N LEU A 87 1.07 8.60 -6.07
CA LEU A 87 -0.23 8.59 -6.74
C LEU A 87 -0.54 7.16 -7.18
N TRP A 88 -1.61 6.58 -6.64
CA TRP A 88 -2.17 5.33 -7.14
C TRP A 88 -3.27 5.65 -8.14
N LEU A 89 -2.96 5.44 -9.42
CA LEU A 89 -3.86 5.62 -10.55
C LEU A 89 -4.59 4.30 -10.78
N ARG A 90 -5.91 4.38 -10.90
CA ARG A 90 -6.84 3.25 -10.98
C ARG A 90 -7.59 3.30 -12.31
N GLY A 91 -7.69 2.17 -13.01
CA GLY A 91 -8.47 2.10 -14.25
C GLY A 91 -8.52 0.70 -14.84
N ASP A 92 -8.99 0.59 -16.07
CA ASP A 92 -9.08 -0.66 -16.83
C ASP A 92 -8.16 -0.68 -18.06
N GLN A 93 -7.65 0.48 -18.48
CA GLN A 93 -6.78 0.63 -19.63
C GLN A 93 -5.40 1.17 -19.27
N ARG A 94 -4.37 0.35 -19.46
CA ARG A 94 -2.97 0.73 -19.21
C ARG A 94 -2.54 1.99 -19.97
N GLY A 95 -2.97 2.14 -21.23
CA GLY A 95 -2.64 3.31 -22.05
C GLY A 95 -3.16 4.63 -21.47
N GLU A 96 -4.35 4.62 -20.89
CA GLU A 96 -4.94 5.79 -20.23
C GLU A 96 -4.17 6.14 -18.95
N LEU A 97 -3.78 5.14 -18.16
CA LEU A 97 -2.97 5.37 -16.95
C LEU A 97 -1.59 5.96 -17.30
N ILE A 98 -0.96 5.53 -18.40
CA ILE A 98 0.30 6.10 -18.89
C ILE A 98 0.12 7.56 -19.29
N ALA A 99 -0.93 7.88 -20.06
CA ALA A 99 -1.22 9.25 -20.48
C ALA A 99 -1.51 10.16 -19.26
N LEU A 100 -2.27 9.66 -18.28
CA LEU A 100 -2.55 10.37 -17.03
C LEU A 100 -1.28 10.60 -16.20
N THR A 101 -0.38 9.60 -16.15
CA THR A 101 0.93 9.73 -15.48
C THR A 101 1.77 10.84 -16.10
N ALA A 102 1.84 10.92 -17.43
CA ALA A 102 2.57 11.99 -18.11
C ALA A 102 1.96 13.37 -17.81
N LYS A 103 0.62 13.48 -17.85
CA LYS A 103 -0.11 14.71 -17.50
C LYS A 103 0.20 15.17 -16.08
N LEU A 104 0.08 14.29 -15.10
CA LEU A 104 0.28 14.61 -13.67
C LEU A 104 1.76 14.91 -13.38
N THR A 105 2.69 14.15 -13.94
CA THR A 105 4.14 14.42 -13.81
C THR A 105 4.49 15.82 -14.33
N ASN A 106 3.99 16.20 -15.51
CA ASN A 106 4.23 17.52 -16.08
C ASN A 106 3.58 18.65 -15.26
N LEU A 107 2.39 18.40 -14.69
CA LEU A 107 1.68 19.37 -13.87
C LEU A 107 2.42 19.71 -12.58
N LEU A 108 3.00 18.68 -11.94
CA LEU A 108 3.64 18.75 -10.63
C LEU A 108 5.13 19.13 -10.69
N ALA A 109 5.73 19.04 -11.87
CA ALA A 109 7.09 19.51 -12.13
C ALA A 109 7.21 21.05 -11.95
N PRO A 110 8.40 21.55 -11.57
CA PRO A 110 9.60 20.79 -11.20
C PRO A 110 9.61 20.32 -9.74
N VAL A 111 8.59 20.66 -8.94
CA VAL A 111 8.57 20.47 -7.48
C VAL A 111 8.58 18.99 -7.09
N PHE A 112 7.69 18.20 -7.68
CA PHE A 112 7.69 16.76 -7.52
C PHE A 112 8.36 16.13 -8.73
N LYS A 113 9.44 15.41 -8.51
CA LYS A 113 10.19 14.71 -9.55
C LYS A 113 9.79 13.24 -9.54
N LEU A 114 9.29 12.74 -10.66
CA LEU A 114 9.01 11.33 -10.85
C LEU A 114 10.30 10.52 -10.63
N ASP A 115 10.24 9.53 -9.74
CA ASP A 115 11.37 8.68 -9.37
C ASP A 115 11.14 7.22 -9.75
N HIS A 116 9.98 6.67 -9.38
CA HIS A 116 9.68 5.25 -9.57
C HIS A 116 8.23 5.04 -10.02
N ILE A 117 8.01 3.99 -10.80
CA ILE A 117 6.68 3.56 -11.25
C ILE A 117 6.56 2.06 -11.07
N VAL A 118 5.45 1.62 -10.49
CA VAL A 118 5.05 0.21 -10.44
C VAL A 118 3.72 0.05 -11.18
N ASP A 119 3.77 -0.67 -12.30
CA ASP A 119 2.58 -1.13 -13.03
C ASP A 119 2.03 -2.39 -12.35
N ALA A 120 0.76 -2.35 -11.98
CA ALA A 120 0.08 -3.41 -11.27
C ALA A 120 -1.24 -3.80 -11.94
N PHE A 121 -1.73 -5.00 -11.68
CA PHE A 121 -2.92 -5.54 -12.33
C PHE A 121 -3.61 -6.56 -11.42
N VAL A 122 -4.91 -6.77 -11.62
CA VAL A 122 -5.60 -7.91 -11.03
C VAL A 122 -5.30 -9.16 -11.85
N HIS A 123 -4.96 -10.24 -11.15
CA HIS A 123 -4.75 -11.56 -11.75
C HIS A 123 -5.84 -12.51 -11.26
N GLN A 124 -6.55 -13.17 -12.18
CA GLN A 124 -7.59 -14.15 -11.87
C GLN A 124 -8.55 -13.69 -10.77
N ARG A 125 -9.33 -12.63 -11.05
CA ARG A 125 -10.31 -12.09 -10.11
C ARG A 125 -11.21 -13.21 -9.57
N SER A 126 -11.21 -13.39 -8.26
CA SER A 126 -12.03 -14.32 -7.50
C SER A 126 -13.32 -13.64 -7.03
N ASP A 127 -14.22 -14.43 -6.44
CA ASP A 127 -15.51 -13.95 -5.97
C ASP A 127 -15.41 -12.90 -4.85
N ASN A 128 -14.28 -12.88 -4.11
CA ASN A 128 -13.97 -11.83 -3.12
C ASN A 128 -13.59 -10.47 -3.75
N GLY A 129 -13.48 -10.40 -5.08
CA GLY A 129 -13.17 -9.17 -5.81
C GLY A 129 -11.71 -8.71 -5.73
N HIS A 130 -10.79 -9.44 -5.10
CA HIS A 130 -9.37 -9.10 -5.01
C HIS A 130 -8.52 -9.86 -6.04
N GLY A 131 -8.82 -11.13 -6.27
CA GLY A 131 -8.08 -12.01 -7.18
C GLY A 131 -6.95 -12.78 -6.51
N ARG A 132 -6.00 -13.23 -7.32
CA ARG A 132 -4.88 -14.07 -6.89
C ARG A 132 -3.57 -13.33 -7.00
N ASP A 133 -2.69 -13.60 -6.04
CA ASP A 133 -1.28 -13.33 -6.19
C ASP A 133 -0.67 -14.20 -7.32
N LEU A 134 0.50 -13.82 -7.86
CA LEU A 134 1.17 -14.58 -8.92
C LEU A 134 1.71 -15.95 -8.46
N THR A 135 1.80 -16.20 -7.14
CA THR A 135 2.02 -17.54 -6.58
C THR A 135 0.81 -18.47 -6.76
N GLY A 136 -0.35 -17.90 -7.11
CA GLY A 136 -1.62 -18.59 -7.35
C GLY A 136 -2.53 -18.68 -6.12
N TYR A 137 -2.14 -18.15 -4.95
CA TYR A 137 -3.02 -18.05 -3.79
C TYR A 137 -3.97 -16.86 -3.92
N GLU A 138 -5.17 -16.99 -3.35
CA GLU A 138 -6.11 -15.86 -3.27
C GLU A 138 -5.60 -14.84 -2.26
N ASP A 139 -5.65 -13.57 -2.64
CA ASP A 139 -5.35 -12.45 -1.77
C ASP A 139 -6.66 -11.76 -1.35
N GLY A 140 -6.66 -11.15 -0.17
CA GLY A 140 -7.81 -10.39 0.34
C GLY A 140 -8.97 -11.22 0.91
N THR A 141 -8.81 -12.52 1.16
CA THR A 141 -9.87 -13.37 1.78
C THR A 141 -10.39 -12.78 3.10
N GLU A 142 -9.49 -12.37 3.99
CA GLU A 142 -9.80 -11.77 5.31
C GLU A 142 -9.71 -10.24 5.29
N ASN A 143 -9.95 -9.62 4.12
CA ASN A 143 -9.93 -8.16 4.03
C ASN A 143 -11.26 -7.61 4.60
N PRO A 144 -11.25 -6.58 5.48
CA PRO A 144 -12.48 -6.01 6.01
C PRO A 144 -13.41 -5.51 4.88
N GLU A 145 -14.72 -5.67 5.09
CA GLU A 145 -15.78 -5.31 4.14
C GLU A 145 -16.69 -4.22 4.70
N ASP A 146 -17.40 -3.53 3.81
CA ASP A 146 -18.42 -2.53 4.15
C ASP A 146 -18.03 -1.56 5.30
N ASP A 147 -18.79 -1.55 6.40
CA ASP A 147 -18.56 -0.65 7.54
C ASP A 147 -17.27 -1.00 8.29
N GLU A 148 -16.85 -2.27 8.33
CA GLU A 148 -15.59 -2.69 8.95
C GLU A 148 -14.39 -2.15 8.17
N ALA A 149 -14.48 -2.08 6.83
CA ALA A 149 -13.47 -1.44 6.00
C ALA A 149 -13.34 0.06 6.32
N VAL A 150 -14.45 0.74 6.61
CA VAL A 150 -14.42 2.15 7.03
C VAL A 150 -13.72 2.29 8.38
N VAL A 151 -14.08 1.45 9.36
CA VAL A 151 -13.51 1.47 10.71
C VAL A 151 -12.01 1.14 10.70
N ALA A 152 -11.59 0.17 9.88
CA ALA A 152 -10.18 -0.22 9.78
C ALA A 152 -9.35 0.83 9.03
N GLY A 153 -9.87 1.34 7.91
CA GLY A 153 -9.08 2.11 6.94
C GLY A 153 -9.13 3.63 7.07
N ILE A 154 -10.20 4.19 7.66
CA ILE A 154 -10.49 5.63 7.59
C ILE A 154 -10.49 6.25 8.99
N ALA A 155 -9.51 7.12 9.24
CA ALA A 155 -9.38 7.79 10.53
C ALA A 155 -10.54 8.76 10.77
N ALA A 156 -11.04 8.74 12.01
CA ALA A 156 -12.08 9.63 12.50
C ALA A 156 -11.65 10.26 13.84
N GLU A 157 -12.36 11.28 14.28
CA GLU A 157 -12.14 11.97 15.57
C GLU A 157 -10.74 12.61 15.72
N LEU A 158 -10.06 12.89 14.61
CA LEU A 158 -8.80 13.64 14.57
C LEU A 158 -9.03 15.15 14.45
N GLY A 159 -10.23 15.56 14.02
CA GLY A 159 -10.66 16.95 13.89
C GLY A 159 -10.75 17.44 12.45
N ALA A 160 -11.17 18.71 12.30
CA ALA A 160 -11.37 19.34 11.00
C ALA A 160 -10.10 19.29 10.12
N GLY A 161 -10.27 18.90 8.86
CA GLY A 161 -9.17 18.72 7.90
C GLY A 161 -8.37 17.41 8.06
N LEU A 162 -8.67 16.59 9.09
CA LEU A 162 -8.09 15.27 9.31
C LEU A 162 -9.12 14.15 9.25
N ASP A 163 -10.35 14.38 9.75
CA ASP A 163 -11.40 13.37 9.70
C ASP A 163 -11.68 12.91 8.27
N GLY A 164 -11.56 11.61 8.03
CA GLY A 164 -11.66 10.99 6.71
C GLY A 164 -10.31 10.70 6.03
N CYS A 165 -9.18 11.06 6.65
CA CYS A 165 -7.88 10.68 6.12
C CYS A 165 -7.60 9.19 6.31
N SER A 166 -6.55 8.70 5.66
CA SER A 166 -6.03 7.34 5.88
C SER A 166 -4.50 7.36 5.91
N TYR A 167 -3.92 6.42 6.63
CA TYR A 167 -2.48 6.17 6.68
C TYR A 167 -2.17 4.98 5.79
N TRP A 168 -1.33 5.21 4.79
CA TRP A 168 -1.11 4.28 3.69
C TRP A 168 0.31 3.71 3.75
N ALA A 169 0.40 2.41 3.96
CA ALA A 169 1.63 1.64 3.93
C ALA A 169 1.78 0.92 2.58
N LEU A 170 2.96 1.08 1.98
CA LEU A 170 3.29 0.49 0.68
C LEU A 170 4.63 -0.25 0.74
N GLN A 171 4.64 -1.45 0.17
CA GLN A 171 5.85 -2.24 -0.03
C GLN A 171 5.80 -2.95 -1.39
N GLN A 172 6.88 -2.84 -2.17
CA GLN A 172 7.04 -3.64 -3.38
C GLN A 172 7.73 -4.96 -3.02
N TRP A 173 7.03 -6.08 -3.13
CA TRP A 173 7.56 -7.40 -2.86
C TRP A 173 7.90 -8.10 -4.18
N GLU A 174 9.11 -8.65 -4.28
CA GLU A 174 9.51 -9.51 -5.41
C GLU A 174 9.41 -10.97 -5.00
N HIS A 175 8.91 -11.81 -5.90
CA HIS A 175 8.83 -13.25 -5.68
C HIS A 175 10.00 -13.97 -6.37
N ASP A 176 10.56 -14.95 -5.68
CA ASP A 176 11.48 -15.94 -6.24
C ASP A 176 10.68 -17.18 -6.64
N TYR A 177 10.22 -17.20 -7.90
CA TYR A 177 9.46 -18.32 -8.44
C TYR A 177 10.28 -19.60 -8.56
N SER A 178 11.61 -19.51 -8.60
CA SER A 178 12.47 -20.70 -8.59
C SER A 178 12.44 -21.34 -7.21
N ALA A 179 12.65 -20.55 -6.15
CA ALA A 179 12.53 -21.01 -4.76
C ALA A 179 11.12 -21.56 -4.48
N PHE A 180 10.07 -20.82 -4.86
CA PHE A 180 8.69 -21.26 -4.72
C PHE A 180 8.43 -22.57 -5.47
N GLY A 181 8.88 -22.70 -6.72
CA GLY A 181 8.71 -23.89 -7.54
C GLY A 181 9.47 -25.14 -7.06
N CYS A 182 10.49 -24.96 -6.22
CA CYS A 182 11.22 -26.06 -5.58
C CYS A 182 10.52 -26.61 -4.33
N MET A 183 9.57 -25.87 -3.76
CA MET A 183 8.78 -26.30 -2.61
C MET A 183 7.73 -27.33 -3.04
N SER A 184 7.51 -28.35 -2.20
CA SER A 184 6.34 -29.22 -2.36
C SER A 184 5.04 -28.43 -2.15
N THR A 185 3.91 -28.93 -2.67
CA THR A 185 2.60 -28.28 -2.49
C THR A 185 2.27 -28.07 -1.02
N THR A 186 2.51 -29.05 -0.15
CA THR A 186 2.31 -28.93 1.29
C THR A 186 3.17 -27.83 1.91
N GLU A 187 4.43 -27.68 1.48
CA GLU A 187 5.28 -26.60 1.98
C GLU A 187 4.80 -25.22 1.52
N GLN A 188 4.30 -25.11 0.29
CA GLN A 188 3.71 -23.86 -0.20
C GLN A 188 2.46 -23.52 0.62
N ASP A 189 1.55 -24.48 0.78
CA ASP A 189 0.30 -24.31 1.52
C ASP A 189 0.58 -23.96 2.99
N HIS A 190 1.58 -24.60 3.62
CA HIS A 190 2.00 -24.29 4.99
C HIS A 190 2.71 -22.94 5.14
N ALA A 191 3.42 -22.47 4.11
CA ALA A 191 4.03 -21.14 4.15
C ALA A 191 2.98 -20.03 4.12
N VAL A 192 1.89 -20.24 3.38
CA VAL A 192 0.76 -19.30 3.33
C VAL A 192 -0.20 -19.49 4.51
N GLY A 193 -0.50 -20.73 4.88
CA GLY A 193 -1.52 -21.10 5.87
C GLY A 193 -2.89 -21.43 5.26
N ARG A 194 -2.98 -21.50 3.93
CA ARG A 194 -4.20 -21.89 3.21
C ARG A 194 -3.85 -22.83 2.07
N ARG A 195 -4.81 -23.67 1.67
CA ARG A 195 -4.64 -24.57 0.52
C ARG A 195 -4.84 -23.81 -0.78
N ARG A 196 -3.90 -23.91 -1.72
CA ARG A 196 -3.96 -23.14 -2.98
C ARG A 196 -5.17 -23.48 -3.87
N SER A 197 -5.65 -24.73 -3.81
CA SER A 197 -6.67 -25.25 -4.73
C SER A 197 -8.06 -24.71 -4.47
N ASP A 198 -8.42 -24.51 -3.21
CA ASP A 198 -9.78 -24.13 -2.77
C ASP A 198 -9.78 -22.99 -1.74
N ASN A 199 -8.61 -22.44 -1.42
CA ASN A 199 -8.43 -21.35 -0.45
C ASN A 199 -8.93 -21.71 0.96
N GLU A 200 -9.00 -23.00 1.33
CA GLU A 200 -9.34 -23.43 2.68
C GLU A 200 -8.20 -23.09 3.66
N GLU A 201 -8.54 -22.54 4.83
CA GLU A 201 -7.56 -22.31 5.90
C GLU A 201 -7.09 -23.63 6.52
N LEU A 202 -5.81 -23.70 6.88
CA LEU A 202 -5.20 -24.90 7.42
C LEU A 202 -4.99 -24.78 8.93
N ASP A 203 -5.80 -25.49 9.71
CA ASP A 203 -5.68 -25.55 11.18
C ASP A 203 -4.28 -26.02 11.64
N ASP A 204 -3.70 -26.98 10.91
CA ASP A 204 -2.41 -27.60 11.19
C ASP A 204 -1.22 -26.85 10.58
N ALA A 205 -1.44 -25.68 9.98
CA ALA A 205 -0.35 -24.84 9.48
C ALA A 205 0.63 -24.48 10.61
N PRO A 206 1.94 -24.40 10.34
CA PRO A 206 2.92 -24.01 11.35
C PRO A 206 2.73 -22.57 11.82
N GLU A 207 3.26 -22.21 13.00
CA GLU A 207 3.24 -20.82 13.53
C GLU A 207 3.93 -19.80 12.62
N SER A 208 4.76 -20.26 11.67
CA SER A 208 5.38 -19.41 10.65
C SER A 208 4.45 -19.10 9.47
N ALA A 209 3.28 -19.74 9.36
CA ALA A 209 2.36 -19.54 8.24
C ALA A 209 1.87 -18.10 8.16
N HIS A 210 1.85 -17.52 6.96
CA HIS A 210 1.51 -16.11 6.74
C HIS A 210 0.19 -15.69 7.37
N VAL A 211 -0.87 -16.48 7.20
CA VAL A 211 -2.18 -16.23 7.83
C VAL A 211 -2.05 -16.13 9.36
N LYS A 212 -1.30 -17.02 10.02
CA LYS A 212 -1.08 -16.94 11.47
C LYS A 212 -0.23 -15.74 11.88
N ARG A 213 0.75 -15.35 11.05
CA ARG A 213 1.57 -14.15 11.30
C ARG A 213 0.80 -12.84 11.15
N THR A 214 -0.29 -12.83 10.38
CA THR A 214 -1.02 -11.62 9.99
C THR A 214 -2.50 -11.61 10.38
N ALA A 215 -2.99 -12.64 11.07
CA ALA A 215 -4.33 -12.72 11.65
C ALA A 215 -4.63 -11.48 12.50
N GLN A 216 -5.46 -10.58 11.97
CA GLN A 216 -5.57 -9.19 12.43
C GLN A 216 -6.18 -9.11 13.84
N GLU A 217 -7.12 -10.01 14.14
CA GLU A 217 -7.80 -10.21 15.41
C GLU A 217 -6.89 -10.79 16.51
N SER A 218 -5.72 -11.34 16.15
CA SER A 218 -4.78 -11.95 17.11
C SER A 218 -3.78 -10.95 17.73
N PHE A 219 -3.94 -9.66 17.44
CA PHE A 219 -3.13 -8.59 17.99
C PHE A 219 -3.87 -7.86 19.11
N GLU A 220 -3.14 -7.23 20.03
CA GLU A 220 -3.70 -6.39 21.08
C GLU A 220 -3.01 -5.01 21.03
N PRO A 221 -3.71 -3.94 20.57
CA PRO A 221 -5.05 -3.97 19.98
C PRO A 221 -5.06 -4.71 18.62
N GLU A 222 -6.26 -5.08 18.15
CA GLU A 222 -6.44 -5.73 16.85
C GLU A 222 -5.83 -4.88 15.71
N ALA A 223 -5.15 -5.55 14.79
CA ALA A 223 -4.30 -4.92 13.78
C ALA A 223 -4.99 -4.85 12.41
N PHE A 224 -6.25 -4.39 12.37
CA PHE A 224 -7.01 -4.32 11.12
C PHE A 224 -6.48 -3.25 10.15
N VAL A 225 -6.34 -3.64 8.88
CA VAL A 225 -6.01 -2.77 7.74
C VAL A 225 -6.86 -3.15 6.52
N VAL A 226 -7.14 -2.17 5.66
CA VAL A 226 -7.78 -2.40 4.37
C VAL A 226 -6.69 -2.58 3.31
N ARG A 227 -6.56 -3.81 2.79
CA ARG A 227 -5.60 -4.16 1.76
C ARG A 227 -6.14 -3.86 0.37
N ARG A 228 -5.30 -3.26 -0.46
CA ARG A 228 -5.50 -3.00 -1.88
C ARG A 228 -4.28 -3.45 -2.68
N SER A 229 -3.67 -4.54 -2.24
CA SER A 229 -2.50 -5.14 -2.87
C SER A 229 -2.83 -5.64 -4.27
N MET A 230 -1.85 -5.57 -5.17
CA MET A 230 -2.02 -5.99 -6.57
C MET A 230 -0.71 -6.61 -7.08
N PRO A 231 -0.76 -7.71 -7.85
CA PRO A 231 0.38 -8.17 -8.62
C PRO A 231 1.03 -7.07 -9.45
N TRP A 232 2.36 -7.08 -9.56
CA TRP A 232 3.11 -6.21 -10.45
C TRP A 232 4.08 -6.99 -11.32
N TRP A 233 4.45 -6.40 -12.45
CA TRP A 233 5.43 -6.94 -13.37
C TRP A 233 6.27 -5.83 -13.98
N SER A 234 7.58 -6.05 -14.01
CA SER A 234 8.55 -5.19 -14.66
C SER A 234 9.38 -6.00 -15.65
N VAL A 235 9.32 -5.60 -16.91
CA VAL A 235 10.10 -6.21 -17.99
C VAL A 235 11.57 -5.86 -17.80
N SER A 236 12.44 -6.87 -17.88
CA SER A 236 13.88 -6.66 -17.93
C SER A 236 14.39 -6.87 -19.36
N PRO A 237 14.77 -5.82 -20.12
CA PRO A 237 15.15 -6.00 -21.53
C PRO A 237 16.44 -6.81 -21.73
N GLN A 238 17.26 -6.99 -20.69
CA GLN A 238 18.52 -7.72 -20.74
C GLN A 238 18.61 -8.84 -19.68
N GLY A 239 17.50 -9.26 -19.08
CA GLY A 239 17.48 -10.28 -18.04
C GLY A 239 16.12 -10.95 -17.89
N SER A 240 15.92 -11.59 -16.75
CA SER A 240 14.61 -12.12 -16.40
C SER A 240 13.71 -10.99 -15.94
N ASP A 241 12.45 -11.06 -16.37
CA ASP A 241 11.40 -10.20 -15.84
C ASP A 241 11.30 -10.34 -14.32
N ARG A 242 10.95 -9.23 -13.66
CA ARG A 242 10.73 -9.17 -12.22
C ARG A 242 9.25 -9.02 -11.96
N SER A 243 8.73 -9.70 -10.94
CA SER A 243 7.34 -9.57 -10.55
C SER A 243 7.14 -9.98 -9.10
N GLY A 244 5.99 -9.60 -8.58
CA GLY A 244 5.51 -10.05 -7.28
C GLY A 244 4.28 -9.27 -6.89
N LEU A 245 4.19 -8.88 -5.61
CA LEU A 245 3.03 -8.18 -5.06
C LEU A 245 3.38 -6.74 -4.66
N MET A 246 2.59 -5.78 -5.11
CA MET A 246 2.63 -4.42 -4.59
C MET A 246 1.69 -4.39 -3.39
N PHE A 247 2.25 -4.66 -2.21
CA PHE A 247 1.48 -4.62 -0.97
C PHE A 247 1.05 -3.18 -0.71
N SER A 248 -0.25 -3.00 -0.44
CA SER A 248 -0.87 -1.70 -0.23
C SER A 248 -1.91 -1.84 0.87
N ALA A 249 -1.71 -1.14 1.99
CA ALA A 249 -2.58 -1.21 3.15
C ALA A 249 -2.94 0.18 3.66
N PHE A 250 -4.24 0.40 3.86
CA PHE A 250 -4.82 1.62 4.41
C PHE A 250 -5.28 1.36 5.85
N GLY A 251 -5.00 2.29 6.74
CA GLY A 251 -5.35 2.18 8.15
C GLY A 251 -5.69 3.51 8.81
N CYS A 252 -6.29 3.46 9.99
CA CYS A 252 -6.48 4.62 10.87
C CYS A 252 -5.16 5.13 11.49
N SER A 253 -4.11 4.30 11.48
CA SER A 253 -2.73 4.64 11.81
C SER A 253 -1.78 3.65 11.11
N PHE A 254 -0.46 3.84 11.23
CA PHE A 254 0.50 2.83 10.78
C PHE A 254 0.69 1.67 11.78
N ASP A 255 0.10 1.75 12.97
CA ASP A 255 0.40 0.84 14.09
C ASP A 255 -0.03 -0.60 13.78
N ALA A 256 -1.21 -0.78 13.16
CA ALA A 256 -1.72 -2.08 12.73
C ALA A 256 -0.77 -2.76 11.73
N PHE A 257 -0.33 -2.02 10.71
CA PHE A 257 0.66 -2.52 9.75
C PHE A 257 1.99 -2.84 10.44
N GLU A 258 2.48 -1.99 11.34
CA GLU A 258 3.73 -2.23 12.05
C GLU A 258 3.66 -3.46 12.95
N ALA A 259 2.54 -3.69 13.62
CA ALA A 259 2.32 -4.89 14.44
C ALA A 259 2.45 -6.16 13.60
N GLN A 260 1.76 -6.21 12.45
CA GLN A 260 1.86 -7.33 11.51
C GLN A 260 3.29 -7.49 10.97
N MET A 261 3.91 -6.42 10.47
CA MET A 261 5.24 -6.48 9.86
C MET A 261 6.33 -6.91 10.87
N ARG A 262 6.24 -6.44 12.13
CA ARG A 262 7.16 -6.84 13.20
C ARG A 262 7.02 -8.31 13.56
N ARG A 263 5.78 -8.81 13.66
CA ARG A 263 5.51 -10.23 13.84
C ARG A 263 6.03 -11.02 12.64
N MET A 264 5.77 -10.61 11.40
CA MET A 264 6.29 -11.28 10.20
C MET A 264 7.81 -11.40 10.22
N LEU A 265 8.53 -10.38 10.67
CA LEU A 265 9.99 -10.39 10.77
C LEU A 265 10.53 -11.22 11.94
N GLY A 266 9.66 -11.78 12.78
CA GLY A 266 10.06 -12.52 13.99
C GLY A 266 10.65 -11.61 15.08
N MET A 267 10.32 -10.32 15.08
CA MET A 267 10.81 -9.37 16.09
C MET A 267 10.18 -9.60 17.47
N ASP A 268 9.01 -10.25 17.50
CA ASP A 268 8.23 -10.42 18.73
C ASP A 268 8.53 -11.77 19.40
N ASP A 269 8.72 -12.84 18.63
CA ASP A 269 8.84 -14.23 19.11
C ASP A 269 10.00 -15.03 18.49
N GLY A 270 10.78 -14.42 17.59
CA GLY A 270 11.88 -15.07 16.88
C GLY A 270 11.47 -15.94 15.68
N ILE A 271 10.18 -16.01 15.36
CA ILE A 271 9.65 -16.83 14.25
C ILE A 271 9.40 -15.93 13.04
N SER A 272 10.12 -16.17 11.96
CA SER A 272 9.91 -15.46 10.69
C SER A 272 8.73 -16.04 9.91
N ASP A 273 8.04 -15.17 9.17
CA ASP A 273 6.99 -15.53 8.23
C ASP A 273 7.50 -16.44 7.11
N GLY A 274 6.72 -17.46 6.77
CA GLY A 274 6.98 -18.41 5.69
C GLY A 274 7.09 -17.78 4.31
N LEU A 275 6.44 -16.63 4.05
CA LEU A 275 6.58 -15.92 2.77
C LEU A 275 8.01 -15.52 2.45
N PHE A 276 8.82 -15.20 3.47
CA PHE A 276 10.22 -14.80 3.27
C PHE A 276 11.09 -15.91 2.65
N ARG A 277 10.60 -17.17 2.61
CA ARG A 277 11.27 -18.26 1.90
C ARG A 277 11.28 -18.08 0.38
N PHE A 278 10.35 -17.29 -0.16
CA PHE A 278 10.18 -17.11 -1.60
C PHE A 278 9.78 -15.68 -2.00
N SER A 279 9.75 -14.73 -1.07
CA SER A 279 9.50 -13.32 -1.41
C SER A 279 10.30 -12.36 -0.54
N THR A 280 10.76 -11.26 -1.15
CA THR A 280 11.59 -10.23 -0.51
C THR A 280 10.95 -8.85 -0.67
N PRO A 281 10.82 -8.06 0.41
CA PRO A 281 10.42 -6.66 0.28
C PRO A 281 11.58 -5.83 -0.27
N LEU A 282 11.36 -5.17 -1.39
CA LEU A 282 12.34 -4.27 -2.02
C LEU A 282 12.25 -2.85 -1.48
N THR A 283 11.05 -2.44 -1.07
CA THR A 283 10.75 -1.08 -0.61
C THR A 283 9.81 -1.07 0.60
N GLY A 284 9.77 0.06 1.29
CA GLY A 284 8.89 0.32 2.43
C GLY A 284 8.69 1.82 2.61
N CYS A 285 7.45 2.28 2.48
CA CYS A 285 7.12 3.70 2.55
C CYS A 285 5.73 3.96 3.14
N TYR A 286 5.59 5.13 3.74
CA TYR A 286 4.38 5.60 4.42
C TYR A 286 3.91 6.92 3.85
N PHE A 287 2.60 7.04 3.71
CA PHE A 287 1.94 8.25 3.26
C PHE A 287 0.71 8.56 4.10
N TRP A 288 0.41 9.85 4.22
CA TRP A 288 -0.88 10.34 4.67
C TRP A 288 -1.76 10.63 3.45
N CYS A 289 -2.91 9.97 3.35
CA CYS A 289 -3.92 10.23 2.34
C CYS A 289 -4.90 11.29 2.86
N PRO A 290 -4.90 12.51 2.29
CA PRO A 290 -5.79 13.57 2.75
C PRO A 290 -7.27 13.18 2.62
N PRO A 291 -8.16 13.73 3.48
CA PRO A 291 -9.59 13.63 3.25
C PRO A 291 -10.00 14.42 2.00
N VAL A 292 -11.25 14.30 1.61
CA VAL A 292 -11.88 14.95 0.46
C VAL A 292 -13.02 15.85 0.95
N CYS A 293 -13.04 17.08 0.45
CA CYS A 293 -14.10 18.06 0.66
C CYS A 293 -14.48 18.68 -0.68
N GLY A 294 -15.78 18.69 -1.02
CA GLY A 294 -16.25 19.29 -2.28
C GLY A 294 -15.66 18.64 -3.55
N GLY A 295 -15.33 17.34 -3.49
CA GLY A 295 -14.72 16.60 -4.61
C GLY A 295 -13.24 16.88 -4.86
N LYS A 296 -12.56 17.51 -3.90
CA LYS A 296 -11.12 17.84 -3.95
C LYS A 296 -10.45 17.38 -2.66
N LEU A 297 -9.13 17.17 -2.70
CA LEU A 297 -8.36 16.93 -1.48
C LEU A 297 -8.52 18.09 -0.49
N ASP A 298 -8.73 17.79 0.78
CA ASP A 298 -8.70 18.75 1.86
C ASP A 298 -7.26 18.85 2.40
N LEU A 299 -6.58 19.92 2.02
CA LEU A 299 -5.20 20.22 2.43
C LEU A 299 -5.15 21.39 3.42
N THR A 300 -6.26 21.69 4.10
CA THR A 300 -6.35 22.85 5.02
C THR A 300 -5.38 22.76 6.19
N VAL A 301 -5.11 21.54 6.68
CA VAL A 301 -4.11 21.26 7.72
C VAL A 301 -2.68 21.59 7.29
N LEU A 302 -2.43 21.66 5.98
CA LEU A 302 -1.16 22.10 5.41
C LEU A 302 -1.12 23.61 5.13
N GLY A 303 -2.18 24.35 5.46
CA GLY A 303 -2.30 25.79 5.24
C GLY A 303 -2.79 26.19 3.85
N LEU A 304 -3.37 25.25 3.10
CA LEU A 304 -4.04 25.55 1.83
C LEU A 304 -5.53 25.89 2.08
N GLN A 305 -6.16 26.60 1.15
CA GLN A 305 -7.60 26.82 1.21
C GLN A 305 -8.34 25.58 0.68
N ALA A 306 -9.51 25.27 1.28
CA ALA A 306 -10.39 24.18 0.83
C ALA A 306 -10.98 24.46 -0.56
#